data_AF-A0A4Q4DEQ0-F1
#
_entry.id   AF-A0A4Q4DEQ0-F1
#
_cell.length_a   1.000
_cell.length_b   1.000
_cell.length_c   1.000
_cell.angle_alpha   90.00
_cell.angle_beta   90.00
_cell.angle_gamma   90.00
#
_symmetry.space_group_name_H-M   'P 1'
#
loop_
_entity.id
_entity.type
_entity.pdbx_description
1 polymer ?
#
loop_
_entity_poly.entity_id
_entity_poly.type
_entity_poly.pdbx_seq_one_letter_code
_entity_poly.pdbx_strand_id
1 'polypeptide(L)'
;MVTLLDRVRAHVRADFAAADPAHDINHLDRVAALAGDIASRLSADPLSAQVAAYVHDYHRVEEARQGRRPIRPEEARTAVLDVLVRCEVPRELHGTILRAVELTGRYRFGGDDLDGEDVIAAAVHDADNLDAMGAVGIGRAFAFGGLLGESLWEPGAQLKELYAEGETSSVLAHLYEKLVHLEKDMLTEPARRLAAERAFQLHRFAAEFRSQWGNEETVSRPGGTRVRWDPLTRFLAVAPQPWPDGTVTRIGFRGRVRLAFDEQGQPVEVDLLGAPEVLTRCVPHAQRSRAWNTAAGREWLLDAEANDVWISIVDTPVHRRLTAVGDIEVRLCEGRPAALQLHLTEDAPVSLSGEGAS
;
A
#
# COMPACT_ATOMS: atom_id res chain seq x y z
N MET A 1 -18.89 -16.29 -31.59
CA MET A 1 -18.82 -14.92 -32.15
C MET A 1 -17.69 -14.20 -31.42
N VAL A 2 -16.82 -13.48 -32.13
CA VAL A 2 -15.74 -12.69 -31.51
C VAL A 2 -16.37 -11.43 -30.90
N THR A 3 -16.17 -11.19 -29.60
CA THR A 3 -16.72 -10.02 -28.91
C THR A 3 -15.93 -8.75 -29.25
N LEU A 4 -16.47 -7.56 -28.91
CA LEU A 4 -15.69 -6.32 -29.02
C LEU A 4 -14.40 -6.39 -28.20
N LEU A 5 -14.48 -6.94 -26.99
CA LEU A 5 -13.34 -7.03 -26.10
C LEU A 5 -12.24 -7.96 -26.63
N ASP A 6 -12.64 -9.09 -27.25
CA ASP A 6 -11.69 -9.99 -27.92
C ASP A 6 -10.92 -9.28 -29.04
N ARG A 7 -11.61 -8.44 -29.84
CA ARG A 7 -10.96 -7.65 -30.90
C ARG A 7 -10.01 -6.61 -30.34
N VAL A 8 -10.45 -5.84 -29.34
CA VAL A 8 -9.63 -4.83 -28.68
C VAL A 8 -8.37 -5.46 -28.10
N ARG A 9 -8.52 -6.53 -27.31
CA ARG A 9 -7.39 -7.25 -26.72
C ARG A 9 -6.43 -7.78 -27.78
N ALA A 10 -6.92 -8.31 -28.90
CA ALA A 10 -6.07 -8.83 -29.96
C ALA A 10 -5.24 -7.73 -30.64
N HIS A 11 -5.81 -6.56 -30.92
CA HIS A 11 -5.09 -5.43 -31.51
C HIS A 11 -4.09 -4.81 -30.52
N VAL A 12 -4.50 -4.61 -29.27
CA VAL A 12 -3.64 -4.08 -28.20
C VAL A 12 -2.45 -5.03 -27.98
N ARG A 13 -2.69 -6.34 -27.89
CA ARG A 13 -1.61 -7.33 -27.74
C ARG A 13 -0.57 -7.25 -28.86
N ALA A 14 -1.00 -6.97 -30.09
CA ALA A 14 -0.10 -6.81 -31.22
C ALA A 14 0.71 -5.50 -31.11
N ASP A 15 0.08 -4.40 -30.73
CA ASP A 15 0.75 -3.10 -30.52
C ASP A 15 1.77 -3.16 -29.36
N PHE A 16 1.46 -3.94 -28.32
CA PHE A 16 2.28 -4.13 -27.11
C PHE A 16 3.25 -5.32 -27.22
N ALA A 17 3.48 -5.88 -28.41
CA ALA A 17 4.36 -7.05 -28.57
C ALA A 17 5.82 -6.80 -28.15
N ALA A 18 6.26 -5.54 -28.14
CA ALA A 18 7.57 -5.11 -27.67
C ALA A 18 7.53 -4.35 -26.33
N ALA A 19 6.38 -4.38 -25.63
CA ALA A 19 6.25 -3.76 -24.32
C ALA A 19 7.12 -4.45 -23.27
N ASP A 20 7.54 -3.69 -22.26
CA ASP A 20 8.30 -4.25 -21.15
C ASP A 20 7.42 -5.12 -20.24
N PRO A 21 8.00 -6.02 -19.43
CA PRO A 21 7.24 -6.93 -18.58
C PRO A 21 6.34 -6.26 -17.53
N ALA A 22 6.56 -4.98 -17.20
CA ALA A 22 5.72 -4.25 -16.25
C ALA A 22 4.48 -3.62 -16.90
N HIS A 23 4.47 -3.46 -18.22
CA HIS A 23 3.40 -2.83 -19.01
C HIS A 23 2.91 -3.74 -20.15
N ASP A 24 3.03 -5.06 -19.99
CA ASP A 24 2.65 -6.04 -21.01
C ASP A 24 1.14 -6.33 -21.05
N ILE A 25 0.72 -7.21 -21.96
CA ILE A 25 -0.70 -7.61 -22.08
C ILE A 25 -1.26 -8.23 -20.79
N ASN A 26 -0.43 -8.85 -19.94
CA ASN A 26 -0.91 -9.44 -18.70
C ASN A 26 -1.26 -8.36 -17.66
N HIS A 27 -0.53 -7.24 -17.64
CA HIS A 27 -0.93 -6.06 -16.88
C HIS A 27 -2.29 -5.54 -17.37
N LEU A 28 -2.45 -5.33 -18.67
CA LEU A 28 -3.71 -4.82 -19.25
C LEU A 28 -4.90 -5.76 -18.99
N ASP A 29 -4.69 -7.09 -19.06
CA ASP A 29 -5.72 -8.09 -18.75
C ASP A 29 -6.20 -7.96 -17.30
N ARG A 30 -5.28 -7.74 -16.33
CA ARG A 30 -5.63 -7.59 -14.91
C ARG A 30 -6.36 -6.26 -14.64
N VAL A 31 -5.87 -5.16 -15.23
CA VAL A 31 -6.50 -3.85 -15.09
C VAL A 31 -7.90 -3.86 -15.72
N ALA A 32 -8.07 -4.45 -16.90
CA ALA A 32 -9.38 -4.55 -17.54
C ALA A 32 -10.36 -5.39 -16.70
N ALA A 33 -9.92 -6.54 -16.19
CA ALA A 33 -10.76 -7.36 -15.30
C ALA A 33 -11.20 -6.59 -14.06
N LEU A 34 -10.28 -5.86 -13.42
CA LEU A 34 -10.55 -5.10 -12.21
C LEU A 34 -11.44 -3.87 -12.47
N ALA A 35 -11.18 -3.13 -13.56
CA ALA A 35 -11.99 -1.99 -13.97
C ALA A 35 -13.44 -2.41 -14.26
N GLY A 36 -13.63 -3.56 -14.93
CA GLY A 36 -14.95 -4.12 -15.18
C GLY A 36 -15.70 -4.53 -13.91
N ASP A 37 -15.02 -5.14 -12.93
CA ASP A 37 -15.62 -5.48 -11.62
C ASP A 37 -16.00 -4.23 -10.83
N ILE A 38 -15.10 -3.23 -10.76
CA ILE A 38 -15.38 -1.95 -10.08
C ILE A 38 -16.57 -1.25 -10.73
N ALA A 39 -16.58 -1.10 -12.06
CA ALA A 39 -17.70 -0.50 -12.79
C ALA A 39 -19.03 -1.23 -12.53
N SER A 40 -19.01 -2.57 -12.55
CA SER A 40 -20.20 -3.38 -12.26
C SER A 40 -20.76 -3.13 -10.85
N ARG A 41 -19.89 -3.05 -9.83
CA ARG A 41 -20.29 -2.75 -8.45
C ARG A 41 -20.85 -1.35 -8.28
N LEU A 42 -20.47 -0.43 -9.16
CA LEU A 42 -21.00 0.94 -9.23
C LEU A 42 -22.21 1.07 -10.16
N SER A 43 -22.75 -0.05 -10.67
CA SER A 43 -23.86 -0.06 -11.64
C SER A 43 -23.58 0.71 -12.94
N ALA A 44 -22.32 0.80 -13.34
CA ALA A 44 -21.86 1.38 -14.60
C ALA A 44 -21.57 0.29 -15.63
N ASP A 45 -21.44 0.68 -16.91
CA ASP A 45 -21.16 -0.28 -18.00
C ASP A 45 -19.74 -0.86 -17.88
N PRO A 46 -19.58 -2.17 -17.61
CA PRO A 46 -18.27 -2.78 -17.49
C PRO A 46 -17.50 -2.82 -18.82
N LEU A 47 -18.20 -2.84 -19.96
CA LEU A 47 -17.55 -2.92 -21.26
C LEU A 47 -16.74 -1.65 -21.55
N SER A 48 -17.30 -0.47 -21.28
CA SER A 48 -16.61 0.80 -21.44
C SER A 48 -15.36 0.90 -20.57
N ALA A 49 -15.44 0.48 -19.30
CA ALA A 49 -14.29 0.45 -18.39
C ALA A 49 -13.21 -0.53 -18.85
N GLN A 50 -13.61 -1.73 -19.29
CA GLN A 50 -12.68 -2.74 -19.80
C GLN A 50 -11.96 -2.28 -21.07
N VAL A 51 -12.68 -1.69 -22.03
CA VAL A 51 -12.07 -1.17 -23.26
C VAL A 51 -11.10 -0.03 -22.95
N ALA A 52 -11.48 0.90 -22.07
CA ALA A 52 -10.60 1.98 -21.63
C ALA A 52 -9.32 1.47 -20.94
N ALA A 53 -9.46 0.48 -20.05
CA ALA A 53 -8.32 -0.17 -19.41
C ALA A 53 -7.37 -0.85 -20.41
N TYR A 54 -7.86 -1.46 -21.49
CA TYR A 54 -6.97 -2.03 -22.51
C TYR A 54 -6.16 -0.99 -23.28
N VAL A 55 -6.58 0.28 -23.30
CA VAL A 55 -5.94 1.33 -24.11
C VAL A 55 -5.26 2.43 -23.28
N HIS A 56 -5.28 2.35 -21.94
CA HIS A 56 -4.74 3.40 -21.08
C HIS A 56 -3.21 3.61 -21.21
N ASP A 57 -2.48 2.53 -21.48
CA ASP A 57 -1.02 2.53 -21.54
C ASP A 57 -0.45 2.82 -22.93
N TYR A 58 -1.25 3.28 -23.89
CA TYR A 58 -0.75 3.63 -25.23
C TYR A 58 0.34 4.72 -25.21
N HIS A 59 0.40 5.53 -24.15
CA HIS A 59 1.50 6.46 -23.95
C HIS A 59 2.85 5.75 -23.86
N ARG A 60 2.94 4.54 -23.29
CA ARG A 60 4.17 3.72 -23.26
C ARG A 60 4.59 3.22 -24.65
N VAL A 61 3.63 2.88 -25.49
CA VAL A 61 3.89 2.55 -26.90
C VAL A 61 4.47 3.76 -27.64
N GLU A 62 3.93 4.94 -27.38
CA GLU A 62 4.45 6.20 -27.93
C GLU A 62 5.84 6.55 -27.40
N GLU A 63 6.14 6.27 -26.12
CA GLU A 63 7.50 6.46 -25.58
C GLU A 63 8.54 5.67 -26.36
N ALA A 64 8.23 4.40 -26.63
CA ALA A 64 9.11 3.51 -27.40
C ALA A 64 9.27 3.98 -28.85
N ARG A 65 8.18 4.44 -29.50
CA ARG A 65 8.21 4.93 -30.88
C ARG A 65 8.96 6.25 -31.03
N GLN A 66 8.79 7.16 -30.07
CA GLN A 66 9.36 8.51 -30.12
C GLN A 66 10.76 8.56 -29.48
N GLY A 67 11.16 7.54 -28.73
CA GLY A 67 12.41 7.57 -27.95
C GLY A 67 12.41 8.66 -26.88
N ARG A 68 11.22 9.05 -26.40
CA ARG A 68 11.00 10.14 -25.44
C ARG A 68 10.21 9.61 -24.25
N ARG A 69 10.67 9.92 -23.04
CA ARG A 69 10.02 9.58 -21.77
C ARG A 69 10.18 10.75 -20.78
N PRO A 70 9.15 11.08 -19.98
CA PRO A 70 7.80 10.54 -20.03
C PRO A 70 6.97 11.11 -21.19
N ILE A 71 5.97 10.34 -21.62
CA ILE A 71 4.82 10.83 -22.43
C ILE A 71 3.58 10.69 -21.56
N ARG A 72 2.82 11.77 -21.37
CA ARG A 72 1.60 11.72 -20.56
C ARG A 72 0.46 11.00 -21.29
N PRO A 73 -0.48 10.35 -20.57
CA PRO A 73 -1.66 9.74 -21.19
C PRO A 73 -2.43 10.68 -22.13
N GLU A 74 -2.56 11.97 -21.78
CA GLU A 74 -3.23 12.96 -22.64
C GLU A 74 -2.53 13.20 -23.98
N GLU A 75 -1.19 13.06 -24.04
CA GLU A 75 -0.41 13.22 -25.27
C GLU A 75 -0.64 12.03 -26.24
N ALA A 76 -1.04 10.85 -25.72
CA ALA A 76 -1.28 9.65 -26.51
C ALA A 76 -2.70 9.58 -27.12
N ARG A 77 -3.51 10.63 -26.96
CA ARG A 77 -4.91 10.71 -27.42
C ARG A 77 -5.12 10.26 -28.86
N THR A 78 -4.26 10.67 -29.79
CA THR A 78 -4.37 10.28 -31.20
C THR A 78 -4.14 8.78 -31.38
N ALA A 79 -3.14 8.20 -30.72
CA ALA A 79 -2.86 6.76 -30.80
C ALA A 79 -4.02 5.93 -30.20
N VAL A 80 -4.62 6.41 -29.11
CA VAL A 80 -5.80 5.80 -28.52
C VAL A 80 -6.99 5.84 -29.49
N LEU A 81 -7.29 6.99 -30.09
CA LEU A 81 -8.37 7.10 -31.08
C LEU A 81 -8.15 6.17 -32.27
N ASP A 82 -6.92 6.08 -32.77
CA ASP A 82 -6.58 5.20 -33.89
C ASP A 82 -6.86 3.73 -33.58
N VAL A 83 -6.49 3.24 -32.38
CA VAL A 83 -6.84 1.85 -31.99
C VAL A 83 -8.35 1.66 -31.82
N LEU A 84 -9.06 2.63 -31.21
CA LEU A 84 -10.51 2.52 -31.05
C LEU A 84 -11.24 2.40 -32.40
N VAL A 85 -10.80 3.16 -33.41
CA VAL A 85 -11.33 3.08 -34.78
C VAL A 85 -11.00 1.73 -35.42
N ARG A 86 -9.75 1.25 -35.32
CA ARG A 86 -9.34 -0.05 -35.88
C ARG A 86 -10.11 -1.23 -35.25
N CYS A 87 -10.44 -1.14 -33.97
CA CYS A 87 -11.22 -2.14 -33.24
C CYS A 87 -12.73 -2.07 -33.49
N GLU A 88 -13.19 -1.06 -34.24
CA GLU A 88 -14.61 -0.75 -34.46
C GLU A 88 -15.35 -0.49 -33.13
N VAL A 89 -14.71 0.21 -32.20
CA VAL A 89 -15.36 0.66 -30.96
C VAL A 89 -16.39 1.74 -31.31
N PRO A 90 -17.65 1.65 -30.83
CA PRO A 90 -18.67 2.64 -31.12
C PRO A 90 -18.23 4.06 -30.76
N ARG A 91 -18.50 5.02 -31.65
CA ARG A 91 -18.00 6.39 -31.57
C ARG A 91 -18.51 7.12 -30.32
N GLU A 92 -19.71 6.78 -29.87
CA GLU A 92 -20.32 7.28 -28.64
C GLU A 92 -19.50 6.96 -27.39
N LEU A 93 -18.68 5.90 -27.39
CA LEU A 93 -17.84 5.53 -26.25
C LEU A 93 -16.49 6.24 -26.23
N HIS A 94 -16.06 6.84 -27.35
CA HIS A 94 -14.70 7.40 -27.49
C HIS A 94 -14.44 8.51 -26.46
N GLY A 95 -15.41 9.37 -26.19
CA GLY A 95 -15.26 10.45 -25.22
C GLY A 95 -15.01 9.94 -23.80
N THR A 96 -15.83 8.98 -23.35
CA THR A 96 -15.68 8.35 -22.03
C THR A 96 -14.36 7.59 -21.92
N ILE A 97 -13.98 6.84 -22.95
CA ILE A 97 -12.72 6.09 -22.96
C ILE A 97 -11.52 7.04 -22.87
N LEU A 98 -11.47 8.09 -23.70
CA LEU A 98 -10.39 9.06 -23.66
C LEU A 98 -10.28 9.74 -22.29
N ARG A 99 -11.41 10.11 -21.68
CA ARG A 99 -11.42 10.71 -20.34
C ARG A 99 -10.85 9.75 -19.30
N ALA A 100 -11.19 8.46 -19.38
CA ALA A 100 -10.65 7.45 -18.49
C ALA A 100 -9.14 7.26 -18.66
N VAL A 101 -8.64 7.23 -19.89
CA VAL A 101 -7.19 7.16 -20.17
C VAL A 101 -6.45 8.38 -19.63
N GLU A 102 -6.97 9.59 -19.88
CA GLU A 102 -6.35 10.83 -19.40
C GLU A 102 -6.30 10.91 -17.86
N LEU A 103 -7.21 10.22 -17.15
CA LEU A 103 -7.25 10.24 -15.70
C LEU A 103 -6.18 9.34 -15.06
N THR A 104 -5.70 8.28 -15.73
CA THR A 104 -4.73 7.33 -15.13
C THR A 104 -3.37 7.96 -14.81
N GLY A 105 -3.05 9.11 -15.43
CA GLY A 105 -1.83 9.87 -15.18
C GLY A 105 -1.93 10.97 -14.12
N ARG A 106 -3.07 11.11 -13.44
CA ARG A 106 -3.35 12.22 -12.50
C ARG A 106 -3.40 11.73 -11.05
N TYR A 107 -2.88 12.54 -10.13
CA TYR A 107 -2.76 12.17 -8.73
C TYR A 107 -2.97 13.36 -7.79
N ARG A 108 -3.78 13.23 -6.73
CA ARG A 108 -3.94 14.33 -5.74
C ARG A 108 -2.63 14.68 -5.05
N PHE A 109 -1.79 13.69 -4.79
CA PHE A 109 -0.45 13.86 -4.22
C PHE A 109 0.59 14.34 -5.25
N GLY A 110 0.18 14.53 -6.50
CA GLY A 110 0.90 15.30 -7.54
C GLY A 110 0.33 16.71 -7.75
N GLY A 111 -0.74 17.08 -7.02
CA GLY A 111 -1.39 18.40 -7.10
C GLY A 111 -2.59 18.46 -8.05
N ASP A 112 -3.05 17.33 -8.60
CA ASP A 112 -4.23 17.29 -9.45
C ASP A 112 -5.54 17.32 -8.65
N ASP A 113 -6.57 17.93 -9.24
CA ASP A 113 -7.94 17.84 -8.76
C ASP A 113 -8.64 16.64 -9.43
N LEU A 114 -9.12 15.70 -8.62
CA LEU A 114 -9.80 14.48 -9.06
C LEU A 114 -11.27 14.44 -8.61
N ASP A 115 -11.82 15.56 -8.14
CA ASP A 115 -13.19 15.60 -7.63
C ASP A 115 -14.23 15.64 -8.77
N GLY A 116 -15.31 14.87 -8.59
CA GLY A 116 -16.42 14.84 -9.54
C GLY A 116 -16.14 14.11 -10.86
N GLU A 117 -15.11 13.28 -10.91
CA GLU A 117 -14.76 12.49 -12.10
C GLU A 117 -15.85 11.47 -12.49
N ASP A 118 -15.91 11.15 -13.78
CA ASP A 118 -16.85 10.17 -14.33
C ASP A 118 -16.61 8.78 -13.74
N VAL A 119 -17.68 8.01 -13.54
CA VAL A 119 -17.62 6.68 -12.89
C VAL A 119 -16.73 5.70 -13.65
N ILE A 120 -16.75 5.73 -15.00
CA ILE A 120 -15.88 4.86 -15.81
C ILE A 120 -14.43 5.29 -15.67
N ALA A 121 -14.16 6.60 -15.72
CA ALA A 121 -12.81 7.12 -15.51
C ALA A 121 -12.27 6.75 -14.12
N ALA A 122 -13.08 6.92 -13.08
CA ALA A 122 -12.73 6.56 -11.71
C ALA A 122 -12.44 5.06 -11.56
N ALA A 123 -13.25 4.20 -12.19
CA ALA A 123 -13.04 2.75 -12.16
C ALA A 123 -11.72 2.33 -12.83
N VAL A 124 -11.35 2.96 -13.95
CA VAL A 124 -10.10 2.67 -14.67
C VAL A 124 -8.88 3.19 -13.92
N HIS A 125 -8.94 4.43 -13.43
CA HIS A 125 -7.91 5.02 -12.56
C HIS A 125 -7.61 4.13 -11.35
N ASP A 126 -8.65 3.71 -10.64
CA ASP A 126 -8.50 2.87 -9.46
C ASP A 126 -7.97 1.47 -9.82
N ALA A 127 -8.41 0.89 -10.94
CA ALA A 127 -7.96 -0.43 -11.37
C ALA A 127 -6.47 -0.45 -11.73
N ASP A 128 -5.98 0.56 -12.46
CA ASP A 128 -4.57 0.68 -12.80
C ASP A 128 -3.72 0.87 -11.54
N ASN A 129 -4.10 1.81 -10.67
CA ASN A 129 -3.41 2.05 -9.42
C ASN A 129 -3.41 0.84 -8.49
N LEU A 130 -4.51 0.09 -8.42
CA LEU A 130 -4.54 -1.16 -7.66
C LEU A 130 -3.52 -2.17 -8.20
N ASP A 131 -3.36 -2.33 -9.52
CA ASP A 131 -2.36 -3.23 -10.11
C ASP A 131 -0.91 -2.74 -9.93
N ALA A 132 -0.71 -1.45 -9.63
CA ALA A 132 0.57 -0.89 -9.19
C ALA A 132 0.84 -1.12 -7.69
N MET A 133 -0.12 -1.64 -6.93
CA MET A 133 0.03 -1.92 -5.49
C MET A 133 0.14 -3.43 -5.18
N GLY A 134 0.48 -3.74 -3.92
CA GLY A 134 0.54 -5.11 -3.42
C GLY A 134 1.67 -5.93 -4.04
N ALA A 135 1.60 -7.26 -3.91
CA ALA A 135 2.65 -8.16 -4.39
C ALA A 135 2.99 -8.02 -5.88
N VAL A 136 1.96 -7.86 -6.73
CA VAL A 136 2.15 -7.66 -8.18
C VAL A 136 2.81 -6.30 -8.45
N GLY A 137 2.31 -5.24 -7.81
CA GLY A 137 2.86 -3.90 -7.92
C GLY A 137 4.34 -3.82 -7.54
N ILE A 138 4.73 -4.49 -6.44
CA ILE A 138 6.13 -4.62 -6.03
C ILE A 138 6.94 -5.29 -7.15
N GLY A 139 6.49 -6.44 -7.66
CA GLY A 139 7.18 -7.13 -8.75
C GLY A 139 7.36 -6.27 -10.00
N ARG A 140 6.32 -5.52 -10.39
CA ARG A 140 6.36 -4.60 -11.53
C ARG A 140 7.33 -3.45 -11.31
N ALA A 141 7.33 -2.83 -10.14
CA ALA A 141 8.23 -1.72 -9.82
C ALA A 141 9.70 -2.11 -9.94
N PHE A 142 10.10 -3.27 -9.38
CA PHE A 142 11.48 -3.76 -9.50
C PHE A 142 11.84 -4.21 -10.92
N ALA A 143 10.91 -4.82 -11.65
CA ALA A 143 11.15 -5.19 -13.05
C ALA A 143 11.38 -3.94 -13.94
N PHE A 144 10.55 -2.91 -13.77
CA PHE A 144 10.66 -1.68 -14.55
C PHE A 144 11.88 -0.84 -14.16
N GLY A 145 12.15 -0.70 -12.85
CA GLY A 145 13.36 -0.03 -12.38
C GLY A 145 14.64 -0.72 -12.87
N GLY A 146 14.64 -2.06 -12.92
CA GLY A 146 15.73 -2.83 -13.52
C GLY A 146 15.92 -2.55 -15.01
N LEU A 147 14.84 -2.39 -15.79
CA LEU A 147 14.91 -1.97 -17.19
C LEU A 147 15.48 -0.56 -17.34
N LEU A 148 15.13 0.35 -16.43
CA LEU A 148 15.63 1.72 -16.40
C LEU A 148 17.07 1.84 -15.87
N GLY A 149 17.62 0.77 -15.29
CA GLY A 149 18.93 0.81 -14.63
C GLY A 149 18.92 1.57 -13.31
N GLU A 150 17.75 1.71 -12.67
CA GLU A 150 17.61 2.34 -11.37
C GLU A 150 18.22 1.48 -10.26
N SER A 151 18.86 2.12 -9.29
CA SER A 151 19.30 1.46 -8.07
C SER A 151 18.10 0.86 -7.32
N LEU A 152 18.30 -0.28 -6.64
CA LEU A 152 17.26 -0.88 -5.80
C LEU A 152 16.88 0.03 -4.63
N TRP A 153 17.90 0.61 -3.98
CA TRP A 153 17.76 1.56 -2.88
C TRP A 153 19.02 2.42 -2.77
N GLU A 154 18.84 3.74 -2.60
CA GLU A 154 19.91 4.70 -2.31
C GLU A 154 19.74 5.25 -0.89
N PRO A 155 20.52 4.77 0.10
CA PRO A 155 20.41 5.22 1.48
C PRO A 155 20.63 6.72 1.63
N GLY A 156 19.72 7.40 2.32
CA GLY A 156 19.79 8.85 2.50
C GLY A 156 19.32 9.66 1.29
N ALA A 157 18.75 9.02 0.28
CA ALA A 157 18.07 9.72 -0.80
C ALA A 157 16.95 10.62 -0.25
N GLN A 158 16.91 11.86 -0.74
CA GLN A 158 15.83 12.78 -0.43
C GLN A 158 14.60 12.38 -1.25
N LEU A 159 13.53 12.00 -0.56
CA LEU A 159 12.25 11.70 -1.20
C LEU A 159 11.59 13.00 -1.67
N LYS A 160 10.94 12.96 -2.83
CA LYS A 160 10.16 14.09 -3.33
C LYS A 160 8.94 14.34 -2.44
N GLU A 161 8.70 15.62 -2.11
CA GLU A 161 7.51 16.03 -1.35
C GLU A 161 6.24 16.00 -2.20
N LEU A 162 6.35 16.35 -3.48
CA LEU A 162 5.27 16.29 -4.46
C LEU A 162 5.63 15.28 -5.54
N TYR A 163 4.71 14.37 -5.83
CA TYR A 163 4.94 13.38 -6.87
C TYR A 163 4.95 14.04 -8.25
N ALA A 164 5.92 13.65 -9.06
CA ALA A 164 5.96 13.92 -10.48
C ALA A 164 6.47 12.67 -11.20
N GLU A 165 5.81 12.31 -12.29
CA GLU A 165 6.25 11.19 -13.12
C GLU A 165 7.65 11.46 -13.71
N GLY A 166 8.49 10.42 -13.71
CA GLY A 166 9.85 10.49 -14.21
C GLY A 166 10.84 9.85 -13.25
N GLU A 167 12.09 10.33 -13.30
CA GLU A 167 13.22 9.76 -12.58
C GLU A 167 13.00 9.77 -11.06
N THR A 168 13.35 8.67 -10.42
CA THR A 168 13.43 8.53 -8.97
C THR A 168 14.85 8.12 -8.58
N SER A 169 15.22 8.32 -7.32
CA SER A 169 16.56 7.97 -6.84
C SER A 169 16.80 6.46 -6.78
N SER A 170 15.74 5.67 -6.60
CA SER A 170 15.79 4.21 -6.56
C SER A 170 14.39 3.62 -6.60
N VAL A 171 14.27 2.33 -6.94
CA VAL A 171 12.97 1.64 -6.97
C VAL A 171 12.25 1.74 -5.61
N LEU A 172 12.98 1.59 -4.52
CA LEU A 172 12.39 1.72 -3.18
C LEU A 172 11.98 3.17 -2.85
N ALA A 173 12.66 4.19 -3.38
CA ALA A 173 12.18 5.56 -3.29
C ALA A 173 10.87 5.75 -4.08
N HIS A 174 10.71 5.14 -5.26
CA HIS A 174 9.45 5.18 -6.01
C HIS A 174 8.27 4.59 -5.23
N LEU A 175 8.52 3.51 -4.47
CA LEU A 175 7.51 2.95 -3.56
C LEU A 175 7.02 4.00 -2.56
N TYR A 176 7.92 4.81 -2.01
CA TYR A 176 7.59 5.88 -1.06
C TYR A 176 6.99 7.12 -1.72
N GLU A 177 7.52 7.54 -2.86
CA GLU A 177 7.10 8.76 -3.55
C GLU A 177 5.74 8.59 -4.23
N LYS A 178 5.35 7.36 -4.59
CA LYS A 178 4.11 7.06 -5.31
C LYS A 178 3.27 5.98 -4.66
N LEU A 179 3.77 4.74 -4.62
CA LEU A 179 2.90 3.57 -4.47
C LEU A 179 2.17 3.51 -3.11
N VAL A 180 2.81 3.97 -2.04
CA VAL A 180 2.19 4.04 -0.71
C VAL A 180 1.08 5.10 -0.61
N HIS A 181 1.10 6.12 -1.48
CA HIS A 181 0.10 7.19 -1.48
C HIS A 181 -1.19 6.81 -2.24
N LEU A 182 -1.12 5.78 -3.09
CA LEU A 182 -2.24 5.35 -3.94
C LEU A 182 -3.49 4.92 -3.15
N GLU A 183 -3.35 4.37 -1.92
CA GLU A 183 -4.49 4.01 -1.07
C GLU A 183 -5.43 5.20 -0.85
N LYS A 184 -4.85 6.37 -0.56
CA LYS A 184 -5.58 7.60 -0.26
C LYS A 184 -6.12 8.28 -1.52
N ASP A 185 -5.62 7.89 -2.69
CA ASP A 185 -6.01 8.47 -3.96
C ASP A 185 -7.15 7.72 -4.67
N MET A 186 -7.50 6.54 -4.17
CA MET A 186 -8.62 5.74 -4.69
C MET A 186 -9.94 6.52 -4.68
N LEU A 187 -10.58 6.59 -5.84
CA LEU A 187 -11.79 7.38 -6.09
C LEU A 187 -13.06 6.64 -5.64
N THR A 188 -13.06 5.31 -5.77
CA THR A 188 -14.24 4.47 -5.53
C THR A 188 -14.13 3.70 -4.22
N GLU A 189 -15.29 3.43 -3.60
CA GLU A 189 -15.35 2.66 -2.36
C GLU A 189 -14.89 1.20 -2.53
N PRO A 190 -15.24 0.47 -3.62
CA PRO A 190 -14.71 -0.87 -3.85
C PRO A 190 -13.19 -0.90 -3.92
N ALA A 191 -12.58 0.10 -4.57
CA ALA A 191 -11.13 0.17 -4.69
C ALA A 191 -10.45 0.48 -3.37
N ARG A 192 -10.98 1.41 -2.56
CA ARG A 192 -10.45 1.72 -1.22
C ARG A 192 -10.30 0.48 -0.34
N ARG A 193 -11.27 -0.43 -0.37
CA ARG A 193 -11.19 -1.69 0.39
C ARG A 193 -10.06 -2.60 -0.07
N LEU A 194 -9.85 -2.74 -1.38
CA LEU A 194 -8.78 -3.54 -1.95
C LEU A 194 -7.41 -2.89 -1.73
N ALA A 195 -7.35 -1.56 -1.80
CA ALA A 195 -6.13 -0.79 -1.66
C ALA A 195 -5.55 -0.88 -0.25
N ALA A 196 -6.38 -0.89 0.80
CA ALA A 196 -5.91 -1.01 2.19
C ALA A 196 -5.03 -2.26 2.40
N GLU A 197 -5.47 -3.43 1.94
CA GLU A 197 -4.68 -4.66 2.05
C GLU A 197 -3.38 -4.58 1.23
N ARG A 198 -3.45 -4.04 0.00
CA ARG A 198 -2.30 -3.92 -0.89
C ARG A 198 -1.29 -2.88 -0.39
N ALA A 199 -1.75 -1.80 0.22
CA ALA A 199 -0.92 -0.78 0.87
C ALA A 199 -0.16 -1.39 2.04
N PHE A 200 -0.83 -2.13 2.92
CA PHE A 200 -0.17 -2.82 4.03
C PHE A 200 0.97 -3.74 3.54
N GLN A 201 0.78 -4.44 2.42
CA GLN A 201 1.84 -5.24 1.81
C GLN A 201 3.03 -4.39 1.34
N LEU A 202 2.79 -3.24 0.73
CA LEU A 202 3.83 -2.29 0.29
C LEU A 202 4.65 -1.78 1.49
N HIS A 203 3.99 -1.29 2.53
CA HIS A 203 4.65 -0.77 3.73
C HIS A 203 5.48 -1.85 4.43
N ARG A 204 4.91 -3.05 4.58
CA ARG A 204 5.63 -4.20 5.17
C ARG A 204 6.85 -4.58 4.33
N PHE A 205 6.70 -4.65 3.00
CA PHE A 205 7.79 -4.99 2.10
C PHE A 205 8.91 -3.95 2.19
N ALA A 206 8.58 -2.66 2.12
CA ALA A 206 9.56 -1.58 2.14
C ALA A 206 10.37 -1.57 3.46
N ALA A 207 9.69 -1.71 4.59
CA ALA A 207 10.33 -1.78 5.90
C ALA A 207 11.24 -3.03 6.03
N GLU A 208 10.78 -4.20 5.58
CA GLU A 208 11.60 -5.41 5.61
C GLU A 208 12.80 -5.33 4.66
N PHE A 209 12.62 -4.75 3.47
CA PHE A 209 13.70 -4.51 2.51
C PHE A 209 14.80 -3.64 3.11
N ARG A 210 14.46 -2.49 3.69
CA ARG A 210 15.44 -1.58 4.32
C ARG A 210 16.16 -2.23 5.49
N SER A 211 15.43 -3.00 6.29
CA SER A 211 16.01 -3.74 7.40
C SER A 211 17.04 -4.77 6.95
N GLN A 212 16.79 -5.49 5.85
CA GLN A 212 17.74 -6.45 5.29
C GLN A 212 18.91 -5.77 4.58
N TRP A 213 18.69 -4.58 4.03
CA TRP A 213 19.74 -3.78 3.37
C TRP A 213 20.85 -3.33 4.33
N GLY A 214 20.56 -3.22 5.63
CA GLY A 214 21.59 -3.04 6.67
C GLY A 214 21.86 -1.59 7.11
N ASN A 215 20.98 -0.66 6.77
CA ASN A 215 21.14 0.77 7.10
C ASN A 215 20.09 1.32 8.10
N GLU A 216 19.35 0.44 8.77
CA GLU A 216 18.40 0.81 9.83
C GLU A 216 18.89 0.35 11.20
N GLU A 217 18.74 1.21 12.21
CA GLU A 217 18.99 0.87 13.61
C GLU A 217 17.98 -0.20 14.07
N THR A 218 18.37 -1.47 13.93
CA THR A 218 17.67 -2.56 14.57
C THR A 218 18.03 -2.58 16.04
N VAL A 219 17.20 -1.98 16.89
CA VAL A 219 17.47 -1.96 18.33
C VAL A 219 17.12 -3.32 18.92
N SER A 220 18.15 -4.06 19.33
CA SER A 220 18.01 -5.27 20.13
C SER A 220 17.79 -4.87 21.59
N ARG A 221 16.65 -5.25 22.16
CA ARG A 221 16.26 -4.90 23.53
C ARG A 221 16.49 -6.07 24.50
N PRO A 222 16.61 -5.82 25.83
CA PRO A 222 16.76 -6.88 26.83
C PRO A 222 15.71 -7.98 26.68
N GLY A 223 16.12 -9.24 26.81
CA GLY A 223 15.25 -10.39 26.54
C GLY A 223 15.21 -10.83 25.06
N GLY A 224 16.09 -10.29 24.21
CA GLY A 224 16.25 -10.74 22.83
C GLY A 224 15.16 -10.23 21.87
N THR A 225 14.42 -9.18 22.23
CA THR A 225 13.36 -8.69 21.33
C THR A 225 13.87 -7.64 20.36
N ARG A 226 13.51 -7.80 19.08
CA ARG A 226 13.82 -6.88 17.99
C ARG A 226 12.66 -5.91 17.79
N VAL A 227 12.97 -4.62 17.79
CA VAL A 227 12.02 -3.53 17.51
C VAL A 227 12.51 -2.78 16.29
N ARG A 228 11.60 -2.51 15.36
CA ARG A 228 11.87 -1.77 14.13
C ARG A 228 10.75 -0.76 13.95
N TRP A 229 11.12 0.51 13.88
CA TRP A 229 10.20 1.61 13.63
C TRP A 229 10.74 2.39 12.44
N ASP A 230 9.97 2.42 11.36
CA ASP A 230 10.26 3.28 10.23
C ASP A 230 9.34 4.50 10.30
N PRO A 231 9.84 5.68 10.70
CA PRO A 231 9.02 6.88 10.84
C PRO A 231 8.49 7.39 9.49
N LEU A 232 9.12 7.04 8.36
CA LEU A 232 8.66 7.44 7.03
C LEU A 232 7.41 6.67 6.64
N THR A 233 7.41 5.36 6.84
CA THR A 233 6.24 4.51 6.57
C THR A 233 5.28 4.39 7.73
N ARG A 234 5.64 4.87 8.92
CA ARG A 234 4.94 4.61 10.18
C ARG A 234 4.67 3.13 10.41
N PHE A 235 5.62 2.30 9.98
CA PHE A 235 5.56 0.86 10.14
C PHE A 235 6.34 0.46 11.39
N LEU A 236 5.68 -0.26 12.29
CA LEU A 236 6.28 -0.85 13.47
C LEU A 236 6.29 -2.37 13.34
N ALA A 237 7.47 -2.96 13.50
CA ALA A 237 7.63 -4.40 13.66
C ALA A 237 8.31 -4.73 14.98
N VAL A 238 7.69 -5.61 15.72
CA VAL A 238 8.10 -6.02 17.06
C VAL A 238 8.11 -7.54 17.08
N ALA A 239 9.28 -8.16 17.23
CA ALA A 239 9.38 -9.62 17.17
C ALA A 239 10.50 -10.17 18.08
N PRO A 240 10.24 -11.24 18.86
CA PRO A 240 11.28 -11.95 19.60
C PRO A 240 12.34 -12.52 18.66
N GLN A 241 13.59 -12.56 19.14
CA GLN A 241 14.71 -13.23 18.48
C GLN A 241 15.35 -14.27 19.42
N PRO A 242 15.58 -15.50 18.93
CA PRO A 242 15.12 -16.01 17.64
C PRO A 242 13.58 -16.11 17.58
N TRP A 243 13.01 -15.97 16.38
CA TRP A 243 11.59 -16.26 16.20
C TRP A 243 11.38 -17.76 16.45
N PRO A 244 10.42 -18.16 17.30
CA PRO A 244 10.25 -19.57 17.66
C PRO A 244 9.79 -20.42 16.47
N ASP A 245 10.32 -21.64 16.40
CA ASP A 245 9.83 -22.67 15.49
C ASP A 245 8.46 -23.19 15.97
N GLY A 246 7.50 -23.33 15.04
CA GLY A 246 6.17 -23.86 15.35
C GLY A 246 5.07 -23.39 14.41
N THR A 247 3.85 -23.86 14.65
CA THR A 247 2.65 -23.37 13.96
C THR A 247 2.39 -21.93 14.37
N VAL A 248 2.35 -21.03 13.39
CA VAL A 248 2.09 -19.60 13.61
C VAL A 248 0.65 -19.30 13.26
N THR A 249 -0.14 -18.85 14.24
CA THR A 249 -1.45 -18.25 13.99
C THR A 249 -1.27 -16.78 13.66
N ARG A 250 -1.88 -16.31 12.56
CA ARG A 250 -1.88 -14.90 12.17
C ARG A 250 -3.26 -14.31 12.38
N ILE A 251 -3.34 -13.18 13.07
CA ILE A 251 -4.57 -12.43 13.29
C ILE A 251 -4.33 -11.03 12.71
N GLY A 252 -4.95 -10.76 11.55
CA GLY A 252 -4.94 -9.45 10.91
C GLY A 252 -6.23 -8.70 11.19
N PHE A 253 -6.15 -7.42 11.58
CA PHE A 253 -7.31 -6.55 11.78
C PHE A 253 -6.93 -5.08 11.64
N ARG A 254 -7.91 -4.23 11.35
CA ARG A 254 -7.77 -2.78 11.41
C ARG A 254 -8.35 -2.27 12.72
N GLY A 255 -7.63 -1.42 13.43
CA GLY A 255 -8.03 -0.97 14.76
C GLY A 255 -7.33 0.30 15.22
N ARG A 256 -7.76 0.85 16.36
CA ARG A 256 -7.05 1.96 17.01
C ARG A 256 -5.80 1.43 17.72
N VAL A 257 -4.70 2.10 17.50
CA VAL A 257 -3.39 1.83 18.10
C VAL A 257 -2.93 3.08 18.82
N ARG A 258 -2.34 2.91 20.01
CA ARG A 258 -1.57 3.95 20.69
C ARG A 258 -0.13 3.50 20.82
N LEU A 259 0.79 4.29 20.25
CA LEU A 259 2.24 4.10 20.39
C LEU A 259 2.79 5.10 21.40
N ALA A 260 3.63 4.62 22.32
CA ALA A 260 4.42 5.46 23.19
C ALA A 260 5.88 5.49 22.72
N PHE A 261 6.54 6.64 22.83
CA PHE A 261 7.92 6.86 22.42
C PHE A 261 8.77 7.40 23.57
N ASP A 262 10.04 7.02 23.60
CA ASP A 262 11.06 7.63 24.47
C ASP A 262 11.54 9.00 23.92
N GLU A 263 12.48 9.63 24.63
CA GLU A 263 13.06 10.93 24.25
C GLU A 263 13.80 10.88 22.91
N GLN A 264 14.29 9.71 22.50
CA GLN A 264 14.98 9.48 21.23
C GLN A 264 13.99 9.17 20.08
N GLY A 265 12.69 9.17 20.35
CA GLY A 265 11.65 8.88 19.37
C GLY A 265 11.53 7.39 19.02
N GLN A 266 12.04 6.49 19.87
CA GLN A 266 11.91 5.04 19.69
C GLN A 266 10.66 4.52 20.40
N PRO A 267 9.91 3.57 19.82
CA PRO A 267 8.74 3.01 20.48
C PRO A 267 9.09 2.22 21.74
N VAL A 268 8.35 2.48 22.82
CA VAL A 268 8.51 1.84 24.15
C VAL A 268 7.26 1.11 24.62
N GLU A 269 6.08 1.45 24.12
CA GLU A 269 4.81 0.75 24.41
C GLU A 269 3.89 0.74 23.19
N VAL A 270 3.06 -0.30 23.09
CA VAL A 270 1.97 -0.40 22.10
C VAL A 270 0.68 -0.82 22.79
N ASP A 271 -0.38 -0.07 22.53
CA ASP A 271 -1.73 -0.42 22.97
C ASP A 271 -2.60 -0.68 21.74
N LEU A 272 -3.20 -1.86 21.66
CA LEU A 272 -4.21 -2.20 20.68
C LEU A 272 -5.58 -1.97 21.32
N LEU A 273 -6.22 -0.85 20.98
CA LEU A 273 -7.44 -0.38 21.65
C LEU A 273 -8.68 -1.02 21.03
N GLY A 274 -9.50 -1.69 21.84
CA GLY A 274 -10.67 -2.45 21.39
C GLY A 274 -10.30 -3.62 20.47
N ALA A 275 -9.28 -4.39 20.84
CA ALA A 275 -8.81 -5.52 20.06
C ALA A 275 -9.92 -6.59 19.84
N PRO A 276 -9.91 -7.29 18.68
CA PRO A 276 -10.89 -8.33 18.40
C PRO A 276 -10.89 -9.44 19.45
N GLU A 277 -12.07 -9.98 19.76
CA GLU A 277 -12.22 -11.02 20.79
C GLU A 277 -11.37 -12.27 20.50
N VAL A 278 -11.13 -12.57 19.22
CA VAL A 278 -10.24 -13.66 18.81
C VAL A 278 -8.81 -13.44 19.32
N LEU A 279 -8.32 -12.20 19.30
CA LEU A 279 -6.99 -11.86 19.83
C LEU A 279 -6.97 -11.89 21.35
N THR A 280 -8.00 -11.32 22.00
CA THR A 280 -8.06 -11.26 23.47
C THR A 280 -8.15 -12.65 24.10
N ARG A 281 -8.82 -13.59 23.41
CA ARG A 281 -8.86 -15.02 23.78
C ARG A 281 -7.52 -15.75 23.61
N CYS A 282 -6.55 -15.19 22.90
CA CYS A 282 -5.21 -15.76 22.77
C CYS A 282 -4.24 -15.29 23.87
N VAL A 283 -4.55 -14.21 24.60
CA VAL A 283 -3.72 -13.75 25.73
C VAL A 283 -3.82 -14.78 26.87
N PRO A 284 -2.74 -15.32 27.43
CA PRO A 284 -2.79 -16.27 28.54
C PRO A 284 -3.61 -15.77 29.73
N HIS A 285 -4.41 -16.64 30.38
CA HIS A 285 -5.31 -16.24 31.48
C HIS A 285 -4.58 -15.54 32.64
N ALA A 286 -3.34 -15.94 32.95
CA ALA A 286 -2.52 -15.31 33.99
C ALA A 286 -2.19 -13.83 33.70
N GLN A 287 -2.33 -13.40 32.44
CA GLN A 287 -2.06 -12.05 31.95
C GLN A 287 -3.36 -11.26 31.64
N ARG A 288 -4.53 -11.83 31.96
CA ARG A 288 -5.86 -11.21 31.75
C ARG A 288 -6.38 -10.37 32.92
N SER A 289 -5.55 -10.16 33.94
CA SER A 289 -5.91 -9.32 35.08
C SER A 289 -4.69 -8.99 35.96
N ARG A 290 -4.11 -7.78 35.82
CA ARG A 290 -3.73 -6.91 36.95
C ARG A 290 -3.02 -5.61 36.51
N ALA A 291 -3.26 -4.61 37.35
CA ALA A 291 -2.74 -3.25 37.33
C ALA A 291 -1.21 -3.14 37.32
N TRP A 292 -0.69 -2.40 36.33
CA TRP A 292 0.39 -1.40 36.43
C TRP A 292 1.73 -1.79 37.09
N ASN A 293 2.11 -3.07 37.19
CA ASN A 293 3.42 -3.41 37.75
C ASN A 293 4.07 -4.63 37.07
N THR A 294 4.86 -4.39 36.02
CA THR A 294 5.62 -5.42 35.30
C THR A 294 7.11 -5.30 35.58
N ALA A 295 7.53 -5.78 36.75
CA ALA A 295 8.95 -5.99 37.05
C ALA A 295 9.44 -7.34 36.49
N ALA A 296 9.32 -7.59 35.17
CA ALA A 296 10.06 -8.63 34.43
C ALA A 296 9.58 -8.76 32.98
N GLY A 297 10.20 -8.04 32.04
CA GLY A 297 10.06 -8.34 30.61
C GLY A 297 8.65 -8.17 30.04
N ARG A 298 8.52 -8.46 28.75
CA ARG A 298 7.31 -8.15 27.97
C ARG A 298 6.14 -9.05 28.37
N GLU A 299 5.14 -8.47 29.00
CA GLU A 299 3.86 -9.13 29.25
C GLU A 299 2.80 -8.52 28.34
N TRP A 300 2.11 -9.37 27.57
CA TRP A 300 0.90 -8.96 26.85
C TRP A 300 -0.21 -8.89 27.88
N LEU A 301 -0.58 -7.67 28.30
CA LEU A 301 -1.64 -7.49 29.28
C LEU A 301 -2.95 -7.22 28.56
N LEU A 302 -4.03 -7.86 29.03
CA LEU A 302 -5.38 -7.62 28.53
C LEU A 302 -6.21 -6.88 29.59
N ASP A 303 -6.79 -5.75 29.21
CA ASP A 303 -7.95 -5.18 29.88
C ASP A 303 -9.20 -5.90 29.35
N ALA A 304 -9.81 -6.74 30.20
CA ALA A 304 -10.97 -7.54 29.82
C ALA A 304 -12.27 -6.73 29.70
N GLU A 305 -12.34 -5.51 30.25
CA GLU A 305 -13.51 -4.64 30.14
C GLU A 305 -13.48 -3.85 28.83
N ALA A 306 -12.32 -3.30 28.48
CA ALA A 306 -12.13 -2.49 27.28
C ALA A 306 -11.74 -3.30 26.03
N ASN A 307 -11.33 -4.56 26.20
CA ASN A 307 -10.63 -5.37 25.19
C ASN A 307 -9.32 -4.70 24.71
N ASP A 308 -8.67 -3.91 25.56
CA ASP A 308 -7.40 -3.27 25.22
C ASP A 308 -6.25 -4.24 25.48
N VAL A 309 -5.35 -4.39 24.51
CA VAL A 309 -4.13 -5.20 24.65
C VAL A 309 -2.93 -4.29 24.76
N TRP A 310 -2.26 -4.34 25.91
CA TRP A 310 -1.07 -3.56 26.20
C TRP A 310 0.20 -4.39 26.03
N ILE A 311 1.19 -3.82 25.36
CA ILE A 311 2.46 -4.46 25.03
C ILE A 311 3.59 -3.51 25.40
N SER A 312 4.18 -3.71 26.58
CA SER A 312 5.43 -3.04 26.93
C SER A 312 6.55 -3.57 26.01
N ILE A 313 7.23 -2.65 25.31
CA ILE A 313 8.38 -2.97 24.46
C ILE A 313 9.66 -2.91 25.30
N VAL A 314 9.82 -1.83 26.07
CA VAL A 314 10.94 -1.54 26.98
C VAL A 314 10.42 -0.74 28.18
N ASP A 315 10.92 -1.05 29.37
CA ASP A 315 10.68 -0.26 30.57
C ASP A 315 11.55 1.02 30.53
N THR A 316 11.00 2.10 29.97
CA THR A 316 11.64 3.41 29.82
C THR A 316 10.57 4.48 29.91
N PRO A 317 10.86 5.67 30.48
CA PRO A 317 9.86 6.74 30.58
C PRO A 317 9.24 7.10 29.23
N VAL A 318 7.91 7.18 29.21
CA VAL A 318 7.16 7.64 28.04
C VAL A 318 7.30 9.15 27.93
N HIS A 319 7.85 9.62 26.81
CA HIS A 319 7.97 11.04 26.51
C HIS A 319 6.83 11.55 25.63
N ARG A 320 6.39 10.74 24.66
CA ARG A 320 5.32 11.11 23.72
C ARG A 320 4.39 9.93 23.45
N ARG A 321 3.10 10.21 23.22
CA ARG A 321 2.14 9.24 22.70
C ARG A 321 1.57 9.67 21.35
N LEU A 322 1.27 8.70 20.50
CA LEU A 322 0.57 8.85 19.23
C LEU A 322 -0.58 7.85 19.20
N THR A 323 -1.80 8.33 19.01
CA THR A 323 -2.96 7.47 18.75
C THR A 323 -3.29 7.57 17.27
N ALA A 324 -3.59 6.45 16.62
CA ALA A 324 -3.95 6.40 15.20
C ALA A 324 -4.79 5.16 14.91
N VAL A 325 -5.47 5.13 13.77
CA VAL A 325 -5.96 3.87 13.18
C VAL A 325 -4.81 3.24 12.39
N GLY A 326 -4.69 1.93 12.48
CA GLY A 326 -3.71 1.19 11.71
C GLY A 326 -4.15 -0.23 11.36
N ASP A 327 -3.51 -0.78 10.35
CA ASP A 327 -3.60 -2.18 9.99
C ASP A 327 -2.59 -2.96 10.84
N ILE A 328 -3.07 -3.99 11.53
CA ILE A 328 -2.35 -4.72 12.58
C ILE A 328 -2.31 -6.19 12.20
N GLU A 329 -1.14 -6.80 12.24
CA GLU A 329 -0.93 -8.25 12.17
C GLU A 329 -0.25 -8.74 13.45
N VAL A 330 -0.96 -9.58 14.21
CA VAL A 330 -0.39 -10.30 15.35
C VAL A 330 -0.07 -11.72 14.94
N ARG A 331 1.16 -12.15 15.21
CA ARG A 331 1.64 -13.51 14.99
C ARG A 331 1.85 -14.19 16.33
N LEU A 332 1.14 -15.29 16.53
CA LEU A 332 1.14 -16.05 17.77
C LEU A 332 1.79 -17.41 17.53
N CYS A 333 2.59 -17.85 18.50
CA CYS A 333 3.14 -19.20 18.56
C CYS A 333 2.86 -19.76 19.96
N GLU A 334 2.41 -21.01 20.05
CA GLU A 334 1.99 -21.63 21.31
C GLU A 334 3.11 -21.57 22.36
N GLY A 335 2.79 -21.05 23.55
CA GLY A 335 3.74 -20.93 24.66
C GLY A 335 4.90 -19.94 24.45
N ARG A 336 4.81 -19.03 23.47
CA ARG A 336 5.88 -18.10 23.11
C ARG A 336 5.39 -16.65 23.02
N PRO A 337 6.31 -15.66 23.15
CA PRO A 337 5.98 -14.25 22.92
C PRO A 337 5.47 -14.03 21.49
N ALA A 338 4.44 -13.20 21.35
CA ALA A 338 3.88 -12.85 20.06
C ALA A 338 4.73 -11.81 19.33
N ALA A 339 4.69 -11.84 17.99
CA ALA A 339 5.14 -10.72 17.17
C ALA A 339 3.96 -9.85 16.76
N LEU A 340 4.27 -8.58 16.59
CA LEU A 340 3.35 -7.56 16.13
C LEU A 340 3.97 -6.86 14.93
N GLN A 341 3.19 -6.70 13.87
CA GLN A 341 3.45 -5.75 12.81
C GLN A 341 2.26 -4.81 12.74
N LEU A 342 2.49 -3.52 12.58
CA LEU A 342 1.43 -2.57 12.34
C LEU A 342 1.88 -1.42 11.45
N HIS A 343 0.93 -0.91 10.67
CA HIS A 343 1.08 0.27 9.83
C HIS A 343 0.06 1.31 10.26
N LEU A 344 0.50 2.50 10.69
CA LEU A 344 -0.42 3.57 11.08
C LEU A 344 -0.88 4.35 9.84
N THR A 345 -2.17 4.28 9.53
CA THR A 345 -2.77 4.84 8.30
C THR A 345 -3.33 6.26 8.49
N GLU A 346 -3.69 6.62 9.73
CA GLU A 346 -4.30 7.91 10.06
C GLU A 346 -3.39 8.79 10.93
N ASP A 347 -3.38 10.09 10.65
CA ASP A 347 -3.04 11.12 11.62
C ASP A 347 -4.28 11.34 12.50
N ALA A 348 -4.41 10.66 13.66
CA ALA A 348 -5.24 11.28 14.68
C ALA A 348 -4.53 12.57 15.12
N PRO A 349 -5.25 13.66 15.46
CA PRO A 349 -4.62 14.83 16.02
C PRO A 349 -3.76 14.39 17.20
N VAL A 350 -2.50 14.84 17.21
CA VAL A 350 -1.59 14.61 18.32
C VAL A 350 -2.25 15.20 19.57
N SER A 351 -2.95 14.37 20.34
CA SER A 351 -3.35 14.74 21.69
C SER A 351 -2.07 14.74 22.51
N LEU A 352 -1.43 15.90 22.60
CA LEU A 352 -0.38 16.19 23.57
C LEU A 352 -1.02 16.21 24.97
N SER A 353 -1.45 15.04 25.46
CA SER A 353 -1.66 14.89 26.90
C SER A 353 -0.27 14.69 27.51
N GLY A 354 0.37 15.81 27.82
CA GLY A 354 1.38 15.84 28.86
C GLY A 354 0.67 15.57 30.18
N GLU A 355 0.39 14.31 30.48
CA GLU A 355 0.11 13.91 31.86
C GLU A 355 1.46 13.69 32.53
N GLY A 356 1.96 14.79 33.08
CA GLY A 356 3.02 14.76 34.06
C GLY A 356 2.60 13.89 35.23
N ALA A 357 3.58 13.17 35.76
CA ALA A 357 3.50 12.46 37.02
C ALA A 357 2.88 13.36 38.12
N SER A 358 1.89 12.81 38.80
CA SER A 358 1.59 13.11 40.20
C SER A 358 1.10 11.85 40.88
#